data_AF-A0A1W2DFJ2-F1
#
_entry.id   AF-A0A1W2DFJ2-F1
#
_cell.length_a   1.000
_cell.length_b   1.000
_cell.length_c   1.000
_cell.angle_alpha   90.00
_cell.angle_beta   90.00
_cell.angle_gamma   90.00
#
_symmetry.space_group_name_H-M   'P 1'
#
loop_
_entity.id
_entity.type
_entity.pdbx_description
1 polymer ?
#
loop_
_entity_poly.entity_id
_entity_poly.type
_entity_poly.pdbx_seq_one_letter_code
_entity_poly.pdbx_strand_id
1 'polypeptide(L)'
;MPTLKEWKKKYVDKTGENAILAQDYQLVFDENHGFVMWKNNGTYFDIDHVCTDQLEAWLIKLAPLARSLHCATFRALTKRNPAAFMRLTKCKVNPALSMTRRNGTFYWAIEKNVADFTSG
;
A
#
# COMPACT_ATOMS: atom_id res chain seq x y z
N MET A 1 -19.11 -13.32 0.44
CA MET A 1 -17.88 -12.55 0.68
C MET A 1 -18.13 -11.09 0.29
N PRO A 2 -17.45 -10.10 0.88
CA PRO A 2 -17.69 -8.69 0.54
C PRO A 2 -17.24 -8.38 -0.89
N THR A 3 -18.05 -7.64 -1.62
CA THR A 3 -17.77 -7.09 -2.95
C THR A 3 -16.73 -5.96 -2.90
N LEU A 4 -16.15 -5.60 -4.05
CA LEU A 4 -15.27 -4.45 -4.16
C LEU A 4 -15.95 -3.15 -3.69
N LYS A 5 -17.25 -2.99 -3.95
CA LYS A 5 -18.03 -1.83 -3.50
C LYS A 5 -18.08 -1.76 -1.96
N GLU A 6 -18.31 -2.89 -1.30
CA GLU A 6 -18.35 -2.97 0.16
C GLU A 6 -16.97 -2.71 0.77
N TRP A 7 -15.89 -3.23 0.17
CA TRP A 7 -14.53 -2.94 0.61
C TRP A 7 -14.15 -1.46 0.41
N LYS A 8 -14.54 -0.85 -0.72
CA LYS A 8 -14.36 0.60 -0.92
C LYS A 8 -15.15 1.43 0.09
N LYS A 9 -16.37 1.01 0.42
CA LYS A 9 -17.15 1.64 1.50
C LYS A 9 -16.43 1.52 2.86
N LYS A 10 -15.96 0.31 3.22
CA LYS A 10 -15.17 0.08 4.43
C LYS A 10 -13.91 0.93 4.47
N TYR A 11 -13.25 1.14 3.32
CA TYR A 11 -12.11 2.06 3.21
C TYR A 11 -12.52 3.50 3.56
N VAL A 12 -13.55 4.03 2.89
CA VAL A 12 -14.07 5.39 3.13
C VAL A 12 -14.44 5.57 4.61
N ASP A 13 -15.19 4.63 5.17
CA ASP A 13 -15.63 4.67 6.57
C ASP A 13 -14.41 4.65 7.54
N LYS A 14 -13.29 4.00 7.18
CA LYS A 14 -12.06 3.92 7.99
C LYS A 14 -11.08 5.08 7.80
N THR A 15 -11.07 5.74 6.64
CA THR A 15 -10.03 6.72 6.27
C THR A 15 -10.56 8.13 6.03
N GLY A 16 -11.86 8.26 5.78
CA GLY A 16 -12.50 9.48 5.28
C GLY A 16 -12.15 9.81 3.82
N GLU A 17 -11.49 8.91 3.10
CA GLU A 17 -10.96 9.15 1.75
C GLU A 17 -11.65 8.23 0.73
N ASN A 18 -11.92 8.75 -0.47
CA ASN A 18 -12.44 7.95 -1.56
C ASN A 18 -11.31 7.22 -2.28
N ALA A 19 -11.45 5.91 -2.44
CA ALA A 19 -10.56 5.09 -3.27
C ALA A 19 -10.86 5.31 -4.76
N ILE A 20 -10.39 6.44 -5.28
CA ILE A 20 -10.48 6.85 -6.68
C ILE A 20 -9.23 6.36 -7.41
N LEU A 21 -9.42 5.65 -8.51
CA LEU A 21 -8.31 5.16 -9.32
C LEU A 21 -7.77 6.31 -10.18
N ALA A 22 -6.56 6.78 -9.88
CA ALA A 22 -5.87 7.76 -10.71
C ALA A 22 -5.24 7.11 -11.96
N GLN A 23 -4.89 7.93 -12.96
CA GLN A 23 -4.56 7.53 -14.34
C GLN A 23 -3.46 6.46 -14.50
N ASP A 24 -2.57 6.31 -13.53
CA ASP A 24 -1.45 5.35 -13.59
C ASP A 24 -1.51 4.26 -12.51
N TYR A 25 -2.59 4.22 -11.74
CA TYR A 25 -2.79 3.22 -10.72
C TYR A 25 -3.54 2.01 -11.27
N GLN A 26 -3.09 0.84 -10.87
CA GLN A 26 -3.73 -0.44 -11.08
C GLN A 26 -4.47 -0.83 -9.79
N LEU A 27 -5.63 -1.47 -9.91
CA LEU A 27 -6.39 -2.00 -8.78
C LEU A 27 -6.37 -3.52 -8.82
N VAL A 28 -5.98 -4.14 -7.71
CA VAL A 28 -6.13 -5.58 -7.50
C VAL A 28 -7.15 -5.79 -6.39
N PHE A 29 -8.12 -6.66 -6.64
CA PHE A 29 -9.19 -6.99 -5.72
C PHE A 29 -9.19 -8.49 -5.43
N ASP A 30 -9.47 -8.82 -4.18
CA ASP A 30 -9.63 -10.17 -3.64
C ASP A 30 -10.77 -10.12 -2.63
N GLU A 31 -11.84 -10.89 -2.87
CA GLU A 31 -13.03 -10.83 -2.02
C GLU A 31 -12.76 -11.22 -0.56
N ASN A 32 -11.74 -12.04 -0.30
CA ASN A 32 -11.33 -12.45 1.05
C ASN A 32 -10.39 -11.44 1.71
N HIS A 33 -9.51 -10.82 0.92
CA HIS A 33 -8.40 -10.02 1.44
C HIS A 33 -8.53 -8.51 1.17
N GLY A 34 -9.57 -8.08 0.46
CA GLY A 34 -9.88 -6.68 0.17
C GLY A 34 -9.27 -6.17 -1.14
N PHE A 35 -8.76 -4.93 -1.16
CA PHE A 35 -8.17 -4.37 -2.37
C PHE A 35 -6.88 -3.59 -2.10
N VAL A 36 -6.07 -3.48 -3.14
CA VAL A 36 -4.85 -2.67 -3.17
C VAL A 36 -4.80 -1.91 -4.49
N MET A 37 -4.54 -0.61 -4.41
CA MET A 37 -4.09 0.18 -5.55
C MET A 37 -2.58 0.30 -5.56
N TRP A 38 -1.97 0.17 -6.73
CA TRP A 38 -0.53 0.27 -6.88
C TRP A 38 -0.14 0.89 -8.21
N LYS A 39 1.10 1.39 -8.31
CA LYS A 39 1.71 1.77 -9.59
C LYS A 39 3.20 1.39 -9.62
N ASN A 40 3.71 1.16 -10.83
CA ASN A 40 5.16 1.06 -11.04
C ASN A 40 5.75 2.47 -11.17
N ASN A 41 6.78 2.76 -10.39
CA ASN A 41 7.52 4.02 -10.43
C ASN A 41 9.03 3.72 -10.55
N GLY A 42 9.38 2.91 -11.55
CA GLY A 42 10.75 2.47 -11.81
C GLY A 42 11.19 1.43 -10.80
N THR A 43 12.13 1.79 -9.93
CA THR A 43 12.65 0.88 -8.89
C THR A 43 11.67 0.68 -7.73
N TYR A 44 10.57 1.44 -7.69
CA TYR A 44 9.58 1.41 -6.62
C TYR A 44 8.24 0.85 -7.09
N PHE A 45 7.67 -0.02 -6.26
CA PHE A 45 6.29 -0.46 -6.35
C PHE A 45 5.48 0.36 -5.34
N ASP A 46 4.90 1.46 -5.81
CA ASP A 46 4.16 2.39 -4.97
C ASP A 46 2.78 1.81 -4.67
N ILE A 47 2.57 1.39 -3.42
CA ILE A 47 1.30 0.95 -2.86
C ILE A 47 0.59 2.19 -2.32
N ASP A 48 -0.66 2.37 -2.73
CA ASP A 48 -1.50 3.47 -2.31
C ASP A 48 -2.74 2.96 -1.57
N HIS A 49 -3.96 3.35 -1.97
CA HIS A 49 -5.18 2.99 -1.27
C HIS A 49 -5.29 1.46 -1.05
N VAL A 50 -5.13 1.06 0.21
CA VAL A 50 -5.21 -0.34 0.68
C VAL A 50 -6.36 -0.45 1.67
N CYS A 51 -7.23 -1.42 1.45
CA CYS A 51 -8.17 -1.87 2.46
C CYS A 51 -8.06 -3.39 2.58
N THR A 52 -7.54 -3.84 3.71
CA THR A 52 -7.32 -5.26 3.99
C THR A 52 -7.31 -5.47 5.49
N ASP A 53 -7.57 -6.71 5.91
CA ASP A 53 -7.33 -7.17 7.26
C ASP A 53 -5.99 -7.97 7.36
N GLN A 54 -5.32 -8.23 6.22
CA GLN A 54 -4.05 -8.98 6.12
C GLN A 54 -3.07 -8.32 5.16
N LEU A 55 -2.38 -7.27 5.62
CA LEU A 55 -1.44 -6.51 4.77
C LEU A 55 -0.24 -7.35 4.31
N GLU A 56 0.29 -8.22 5.17
CA GLU A 56 1.42 -9.09 4.83
C GLU A 56 1.09 -10.06 3.69
N ALA A 57 -0.12 -10.62 3.68
CA ALA A 57 -0.60 -11.47 2.59
C ALA A 57 -0.61 -10.74 1.24
N TRP A 58 -0.97 -9.44 1.24
CA TRP A 58 -0.89 -8.61 0.04
C TRP A 58 0.54 -8.37 -0.42
N LEU A 59 1.47 -8.09 0.50
CA LEU A 59 2.86 -7.89 0.14
C LEU A 59 3.48 -9.16 -0.46
N ILE A 60 3.18 -10.33 0.10
CA ILE A 60 3.57 -11.64 -0.45
C ILE A 60 2.98 -11.83 -1.85
N LYS A 61 1.66 -11.59 -2.01
CA LYS A 61 0.95 -11.75 -3.29
C LYS A 61 1.49 -10.81 -4.38
N LEU A 62 1.86 -9.58 -4.02
CA LEU A 62 2.36 -8.57 -4.95
C LEU A 62 3.85 -8.69 -5.26
N ALA A 63 4.64 -9.38 -4.41
CA ALA A 63 6.09 -9.45 -4.57
C ALA A 63 6.55 -10.06 -5.91
N PRO A 64 5.95 -11.15 -6.44
CA PRO A 64 6.29 -11.66 -7.77
C PRO A 64 6.06 -10.62 -8.88
N LEU A 65 4.95 -9.88 -8.80
CA LEU A 65 4.61 -8.83 -9.77
C LEU A 65 5.58 -7.65 -9.66
N ALA A 66 5.91 -7.22 -8.44
CA ALA A 66 6.91 -6.17 -8.24
C ALA A 66 8.27 -6.55 -8.84
N ARG A 67 8.70 -7.81 -8.66
CA ARG A 67 9.94 -8.33 -9.27
C ARG A 67 9.88 -8.37 -10.79
N SER A 68 8.78 -8.81 -11.39
CA SER A 68 8.65 -8.85 -12.85
C SER A 68 8.62 -7.45 -13.48
N LEU A 69 8.33 -6.42 -12.68
CA LEU A 69 8.38 -5.01 -13.08
C LEU A 69 9.71 -4.33 -12.71
N HIS A 70 10.71 -5.09 -12.28
CA HIS A 70 12.02 -4.61 -11.84
C HIS A 70 11.98 -3.64 -10.64
N CYS A 71 10.94 -3.70 -9.83
CA CYS A 71 10.87 -2.94 -8.58
C CYS A 71 11.65 -3.67 -7.47
N ALA A 72 12.50 -2.93 -6.76
CA ALA A 72 13.28 -3.43 -5.63
C ALA A 72 12.59 -3.17 -4.28
N THR A 73 11.71 -2.17 -4.22
CA THR A 73 11.16 -1.65 -2.96
C THR A 73 9.66 -1.41 -3.07
N PHE A 74 8.90 -1.95 -2.11
CA PHE A 74 7.54 -1.49 -1.84
C PHE A 74 7.60 -0.15 -1.12
N ARG A 75 6.83 0.82 -1.60
CA ARG A 75 6.70 2.12 -0.94
C ARG A 75 5.23 2.43 -0.69
N ALA A 76 4.91 3.01 0.46
CA ALA A 76 3.59 3.57 0.73
C ALA A 76 3.70 4.86 1.54
N LEU A 77 2.59 5.59 1.62
CA LEU A 77 2.45 6.78 2.44
C LEU A 77 1.36 6.54 3.48
N THR A 78 1.60 6.94 4.73
CA THR A 78 0.59 6.82 5.78
C THR A 78 0.53 8.07 6.64
N LYS A 79 -0.70 8.56 6.87
CA LYS A 79 -0.98 9.60 7.88
C LYS A 79 -1.08 9.03 9.30
N ARG A 80 -1.07 7.69 9.45
CA ARG A 80 -1.21 7.01 10.73
C ARG A 80 0.11 6.97 11.48
N ASN A 81 0.05 6.60 12.76
CA ASN A 81 1.24 6.44 13.61
C ASN A 81 2.27 5.49 12.96
N PRO A 82 3.44 6.00 12.55
CA PRO A 82 4.42 5.22 11.80
C PRO A 82 5.03 4.11 12.66
N ALA A 83 5.20 4.33 13.98
CA ALA A 83 5.75 3.32 14.87
C ALA A 83 4.84 2.09 14.98
N ALA A 84 3.52 2.29 15.00
CA ALA A 84 2.57 1.18 14.96
C ALA A 84 2.67 0.41 13.64
N PHE A 85 2.78 1.13 12.52
CA PHE A 85 2.88 0.53 11.20
C PHE A 85 4.19 -0.25 11.00
N MET A 86 5.31 0.30 11.46
CA MET A 86 6.62 -0.37 11.44
C MET A 86 6.62 -1.64 12.27
N ARG A 87 6.00 -1.65 13.45
CA ARG A 87 5.91 -2.86 14.29
C ARG A 87 5.17 -4.00 13.58
N LEU A 88 4.08 -3.67 12.89
CA LEU A 88 3.22 -4.62 12.18
C LEU A 88 3.87 -5.15 10.91
N THR A 89 4.49 -4.28 10.12
CA THR A 89 4.95 -4.64 8.76
C THR A 89 6.45 -4.88 8.65
N LYS A 90 7.20 -4.56 9.71
CA LYS A 90 8.68 -4.49 9.72
C LYS A 90 9.22 -3.57 8.61
N CYS A 91 8.44 -2.59 8.16
CA CYS A 91 8.90 -1.57 7.22
C CYS A 91 9.84 -0.57 7.88
N LYS A 92 10.55 0.20 7.07
CA LYS A 92 11.37 1.33 7.50
C LYS A 92 10.68 2.63 7.11
N VAL A 93 10.66 3.61 8.00
CA VAL A 93 10.28 4.97 7.62
C VAL A 93 11.42 5.60 6.82
N ASN A 94 11.08 6.33 5.77
CA ASN A 94 12.00 7.16 5.01
C ASN A 94 11.68 8.64 5.27
N PRO A 95 12.38 9.29 6.23
CA PRO A 95 12.09 10.68 6.60
C PRO A 95 12.29 11.66 5.44
N ALA A 96 13.24 11.39 4.53
CA ALA A 96 13.54 12.26 3.40
C ALA A 96 12.40 12.35 2.38
N LEU A 97 11.55 11.32 2.32
CA LEU A 97 10.37 11.26 1.45
C LEU A 97 9.05 11.56 2.20
N SER A 98 9.12 11.68 3.52
CA SER A 98 7.96 12.01 4.35
C SER A 98 7.67 13.51 4.23
N MET A 99 6.41 13.87 4.00
CA MET A 99 6.06 15.26 3.67
C MET A 99 4.60 15.61 3.96
N THR A 100 4.36 16.90 4.15
CA THR A 100 3.03 17.50 4.09
C THR A 100 2.56 17.60 2.64
N ARG A 101 1.42 16.99 2.34
CA ARG A 101 0.81 17.04 0.99
C ARG A 101 -0.03 18.32 0.84
N ARG A 102 -0.53 18.57 -0.37
CA ARG A 102 -1.35 19.76 -0.71
C ARG A 102 -2.62 19.91 0.16
N ASN A 103 -3.10 18.82 0.76
CA ASN A 103 -4.22 18.81 1.70
C ASN A 103 -3.83 19.23 3.13
N GLY A 104 -2.61 19.71 3.36
CA GLY A 104 -2.10 20.12 4.68
C GLY A 104 -1.79 18.96 5.63
N THR A 105 -1.98 17.70 5.21
CA THR A 105 -1.73 16.52 6.05
C THR A 105 -0.31 16.01 5.83
N PHE A 106 0.37 15.68 6.93
CA PHE A 106 1.68 15.04 6.90
C PHE A 106 1.55 13.53 6.69
N TYR A 107 2.36 13.00 5.78
CA TYR A 107 2.43 11.57 5.49
C TYR A 107 3.84 11.05 5.73
N TRP A 108 3.92 9.94 6.45
CA TRP A 108 5.13 9.15 6.61
C TRP A 108 5.32 8.28 5.38
N ALA A 109 6.46 8.42 4.71
CA ALA A 109 6.89 7.48 3.69
C ALA A 109 7.47 6.24 4.38
N ILE A 110 6.99 5.08 3.94
CA ILE A 110 7.39 3.78 4.45
C ILE A 110 7.86 2.91 3.30
N GLU A 111 8.95 2.20 3.52
CA GLU A 111 9.61 1.37 2.52
C GLU A 111 9.89 -0.03 3.08
N LYS A 112 9.77 -1.03 2.22
CA LYS A 112 10.16 -2.40 2.52
C LYS A 112 10.72 -3.08 1.28
N ASN A 113 11.75 -3.91 1.44
CA ASN A 113 12.36 -4.58 0.31
C ASN A 113 11.43 -5.65 -0.25
N VAL A 114 11.30 -5.70 -1.58
CA VAL A 114 10.51 -6.75 -2.25
C VAL A 114 11.12 -8.14 -2.01
N ALA A 115 12.45 -8.20 -1.83
CA ALA A 115 13.19 -9.43 -1.52
C ALA A 115 12.81 -10.03 -0.16
N ASP A 116 12.23 -9.26 0.77
CA ASP A 116 11.80 -9.78 2.07
C ASP A 116 10.56 -10.69 1.96
N PHE A 117 9.95 -10.76 0.77
CA PHE A 117 8.71 -11.50 0.48
C PHE A 117 8.93 -12.55 -0.61
N THR A 118 9.90 -13.44 -0.38
CA THR A 118 10.05 -14.66 -1.18
C THR A 118 9.02 -15.68 -0.76
N SER A 119 8.27 -16.22 -1.72
CA SER A 119 7.58 -17.48 -1.55
C SER A 119 8.63 -18.51 -1.12
N GLY A 120 8.46 -19.11 0.06
CA GLY A 120 9.19 -20.32 0.41
C GLY A 120 8.84 -21.47 -0.53
#